data_AF-A0A1F6F0D8-F1
#
_entry.id   AF-A0A1F6F0D8-F1
#
_cell.length_a   1.000
_cell.length_b   1.000
_cell.length_c   1.000
_cell.angle_alpha   90.00
_cell.angle_beta   90.00
_cell.angle_gamma   90.00
#
_symmetry.space_group_name_H-M   'P 1'
#
loop_
_entity.id
_entity.type
_entity.pdbx_description
1 polymer ?
#
loop_
_entity_poly.entity_id
_entity_poly.type
_entity_poly.pdbx_seq_one_letter_code
_entity_poly.pdbx_strand_id
1 'polypeptide(L)'
;MNSIHEPQFAWLFWSLILIAVWIVIYAFLKSKESRKEMLLVSLWTSLLGFTEPFFVPTYWNPPSLFDLAHRTGFDIESFIFSFGIGGIAVVAYEYINRVSYEYMKTNERHSSCHRYHVLSILSAPLIFFVLFFATSLNPIYSAIIAMIIGGFAAWYCRPDLKKKMIVSAFVFLGIYFAYFVTIIALYPGYVEQVWNLEALSGLLFFGIPLEELLFAFSFGFIWSSIYEHITWRKIKQT
;
A
#
# COMPACT_ATOMS: atom_id res chain seq x y z
N MET A 1 -23.08 -6.72 31.92
CA MET A 1 -21.96 -5.78 31.74
C MET A 1 -20.87 -6.58 31.04
N ASN A 2 -20.92 -6.67 29.71
CA ASN A 2 -19.91 -7.41 28.96
C ASN A 2 -18.70 -6.48 28.83
N SER A 3 -17.61 -6.81 29.52
CA SER A 3 -16.28 -6.28 29.25
C SER A 3 -15.83 -6.85 27.90
N ILE A 4 -16.39 -6.34 26.80
CA ILE A 4 -15.81 -6.53 25.49
C ILE A 4 -14.52 -5.73 25.55
N HIS A 5 -13.39 -6.44 25.63
CA HIS A 5 -12.07 -5.85 25.60
C HIS A 5 -12.03 -4.82 24.46
N GLU A 6 -11.92 -3.53 24.79
CA GLU A 6 -11.55 -2.55 23.79
C GLU A 6 -10.28 -3.09 23.12
N PRO A 7 -10.27 -3.23 21.79
CA PRO A 7 -9.16 -3.83 21.06
C PRO A 7 -7.98 -2.86 20.98
N GLN A 8 -7.55 -2.31 22.14
CA GLN A 8 -6.50 -1.32 22.31
C GLN A 8 -5.20 -1.71 21.61
N PHE A 9 -4.93 -3.02 21.54
CA PHE A 9 -3.72 -3.57 20.92
C PHE A 9 -3.98 -4.28 19.59
N ALA A 10 -5.19 -4.26 19.03
CA ALA A 10 -5.47 -4.97 17.78
C ALA A 10 -4.64 -4.43 16.61
N TRP A 11 -4.50 -3.10 16.50
CA TRP A 11 -3.68 -2.48 15.46
C TRP A 11 -2.21 -2.90 15.53
N LEU A 12 -1.61 -2.85 16.73
CA LEU A 12 -0.25 -3.31 16.96
C LEU A 12 -0.10 -4.81 16.73
N PHE A 13 -1.01 -5.63 17.25
CA PHE A 13 -0.94 -7.08 17.17
C PHE A 13 -1.03 -7.57 15.72
N TRP A 14 -1.95 -7.02 14.91
CA TRP A 14 -2.03 -7.36 13.48
C TRP A 14 -0.82 -6.86 12.69
N SER A 15 -0.27 -5.70 13.04
CA SER A 15 0.98 -5.20 12.45
C SER A 15 2.14 -6.17 12.74
N LEU A 16 2.23 -6.70 13.95
CA LEU A 16 3.25 -7.69 14.33
C LEU A 16 3.04 -9.05 13.66
N ILE A 17 1.79 -9.50 13.46
CA ILE A 17 1.48 -10.70 12.68
C ILE A 17 2.00 -10.55 11.24
N LEU A 18 1.79 -9.39 10.61
CA LEU A 18 2.34 -9.13 9.28
C LEU A 18 3.86 -9.22 9.25
N ILE A 19 4.55 -8.73 10.28
CA ILE A 19 6.01 -8.90 10.40
C ILE A 19 6.39 -10.36 10.56
N ALA A 20 5.66 -11.15 11.36
CA ALA A 20 5.92 -12.57 11.50
C ALA A 20 5.77 -13.31 10.16
N VAL A 21 4.71 -13.03 9.41
CA VAL A 21 4.50 -13.57 8.05
C VAL A 21 5.62 -13.11 7.11
N TRP A 22 6.01 -11.85 7.17
CA TRP A 22 7.12 -11.29 6.40
C TRP A 22 8.43 -12.05 6.68
N ILE A 23 8.77 -12.27 7.95
CA ILE A 23 10.00 -12.98 8.38
C ILE A 23 9.99 -14.42 7.84
N VAL A 24 8.85 -15.10 7.97
CA VAL A 24 8.68 -16.46 7.45
C VAL A 24 8.93 -16.50 5.95
N ILE A 25 8.24 -15.64 5.18
CA ILE A 25 8.41 -15.58 3.72
C ILE A 25 9.87 -15.26 3.37
N TYR A 26 10.46 -14.25 3.99
CA TYR A 26 11.84 -13.84 3.76
C TYR A 26 12.84 -14.98 3.98
N ALA A 27 12.66 -15.77 5.05
CA ALA A 27 13.51 -16.92 5.37
C ALA A 27 13.41 -18.04 4.32
N PHE A 28 12.22 -18.25 3.74
CA PHE A 28 12.00 -19.29 2.73
C PHE A 28 12.35 -18.85 1.29
N LEU A 29 12.61 -17.56 1.04
CA LEU A 29 13.06 -17.09 -0.26
C LEU A 29 14.46 -17.60 -0.60
N LYS A 30 14.56 -18.36 -1.69
CA LYS A 30 15.82 -18.92 -2.21
C LYS A 30 16.65 -17.90 -2.98
N SER A 31 16.00 -17.00 -3.71
CA SER A 31 16.67 -15.99 -4.53
C SER A 31 17.24 -14.87 -3.66
N LYS A 32 18.55 -14.62 -3.77
CA LYS A 32 19.19 -13.43 -3.15
C LYS A 32 18.61 -12.13 -3.69
N GLU A 33 18.18 -12.12 -4.96
CA GLU A 33 17.58 -10.95 -5.58
C GLU A 33 16.20 -10.66 -5.01
N SER A 34 15.31 -11.66 -4.94
CA SER A 34 13.97 -11.49 -4.34
C SER A 34 14.04 -11.07 -2.87
N ARG A 35 14.99 -11.61 -2.09
CA ARG A 35 15.20 -11.15 -0.70
C ARG A 35 15.62 -9.68 -0.63
N LYS A 36 16.51 -9.25 -1.53
CA LYS A 36 16.94 -7.85 -1.59
C LYS A 36 15.78 -6.94 -2.00
N GLU A 37 15.01 -7.33 -3.00
CA GLU A 37 13.83 -6.60 -3.46
C GLU A 37 12.77 -6.50 -2.36
N MET A 38 12.41 -7.62 -1.72
CA MET A 38 11.49 -7.65 -0.59
C MET A 38 11.91 -6.67 0.50
N LEU A 39 13.17 -6.71 0.94
CA LEU A 39 13.65 -5.82 2.01
C LEU A 39 13.63 -4.34 1.58
N LEU A 40 14.10 -4.02 0.37
CA LEU A 40 14.13 -2.63 -0.11
C LEU A 40 12.72 -2.06 -0.27
N VAL A 41 11.81 -2.82 -0.88
CA VAL A 41 10.41 -2.40 -1.03
C VAL A 41 9.74 -2.25 0.35
N SER A 42 10.02 -3.13 1.31
CA SER A 42 9.51 -3.01 2.68
C SER A 42 9.99 -1.71 3.35
N LEU A 43 11.28 -1.41 3.25
CA LEU A 43 11.87 -0.18 3.81
C LEU A 43 11.33 1.09 3.14
N TRP A 44 11.07 1.07 1.84
CA TRP A 44 10.46 2.21 1.16
C TRP A 44 8.98 2.35 1.51
N THR A 45 8.26 1.23 1.59
CA THR A 45 6.83 1.25 1.95
C THR A 45 6.65 1.71 3.39
N SER A 46 7.53 1.35 4.32
CA SER A 46 7.45 1.81 5.70
C SER A 46 7.51 3.33 5.85
N LEU A 47 8.15 4.04 4.91
CA LEU A 47 8.17 5.51 4.93
C LEU A 47 6.79 6.13 4.70
N LEU A 48 5.83 5.37 4.16
CA LEU A 48 4.44 5.82 4.07
C LEU A 48 3.79 5.99 5.45
N GLY A 49 4.35 5.40 6.52
CA GLY A 49 3.94 5.71 7.89
C GLY A 49 4.10 7.20 8.25
N PHE A 50 4.98 7.96 7.57
CA PHE A 50 5.06 9.42 7.74
C PHE A 50 3.85 10.17 7.19
N THR A 51 3.01 9.51 6.39
CA THR A 51 1.81 10.12 5.82
C THR A 51 0.60 10.03 6.75
N GLU A 52 0.69 9.25 7.83
CA GLU A 52 -0.38 9.02 8.81
C GLU A 52 -1.04 10.31 9.36
N PRO A 53 -0.28 11.39 9.65
CA PRO A 53 -0.88 12.64 10.14
C PRO A 53 -1.82 13.33 9.14
N PHE A 54 -1.80 12.94 7.86
CA PHE A 54 -2.76 13.45 6.89
C PHE A 54 -4.11 12.72 6.99
N PHE A 55 -4.15 11.51 7.55
CA PHE A 55 -5.34 10.67 7.62
C PHE A 55 -5.99 10.73 9.00
N VAL A 56 -5.21 10.70 10.09
CA VAL A 56 -5.75 10.75 11.46
C VAL A 56 -6.07 12.19 11.89
N PRO A 57 -7.22 12.45 12.54
CA PRO A 57 -8.31 11.53 12.88
C PRO A 57 -9.46 11.52 11.85
N THR A 58 -9.36 12.32 10.79
CA THR A 58 -10.47 12.61 9.87
C THR A 58 -10.94 11.36 9.12
N TYR A 59 -10.00 10.53 8.69
CA TYR A 59 -10.26 9.27 7.99
C TYR A 59 -10.57 8.13 8.96
N TRP A 60 -9.73 7.99 9.98
CA TRP A 60 -9.77 6.93 10.97
C TRP A 60 -8.94 7.35 12.19
N ASN A 61 -9.10 6.66 13.32
CA ASN A 61 -8.35 6.94 14.55
C ASN A 61 -8.12 5.65 15.35
N PRO A 62 -7.07 4.87 15.05
CA PRO A 62 -6.83 3.60 15.70
C PRO A 62 -6.31 3.78 17.15
N PRO A 63 -6.73 2.92 18.09
CA PRO A 63 -5.99 2.74 19.34
C PRO A 63 -4.56 2.31 19.02
N SER A 64 -3.59 3.14 19.41
CA SER A 64 -2.17 2.98 19.10
C SER A 64 -1.34 2.99 20.37
N LEU A 65 -0.12 2.47 20.29
CA LEU A 65 0.81 2.38 21.39
C LEU A 65 1.08 3.78 21.96
N PHE A 66 0.87 3.94 23.27
CA PHE A 66 0.97 5.24 23.98
C PHE A 66 -0.03 6.31 23.53
N ASP A 67 -1.13 5.90 22.87
CA ASP A 67 -2.16 6.77 22.30
C ASP A 67 -1.60 7.81 21.32
N LEU A 68 -0.52 7.47 20.61
CA LEU A 68 0.17 8.40 19.71
C LEU A 68 -0.75 8.89 18.59
N ALA A 69 -1.52 8.01 17.93
CA ALA A 69 -2.44 8.40 16.86
C ALA A 69 -3.42 9.48 17.34
N HIS A 70 -4.02 9.26 18.51
CA HIS A 70 -4.97 10.21 19.08
C HIS A 70 -4.31 11.55 19.48
N ARG A 71 -3.07 11.50 19.99
CA ARG A 71 -2.37 12.69 20.52
C ARG A 71 -1.64 13.51 19.47
N THR A 72 -1.16 12.89 18.40
CA THR A 72 -0.27 13.53 17.41
C THR A 72 -0.69 13.28 15.97
N GLY A 73 -1.69 12.44 15.71
CA GLY A 73 -2.04 11.98 14.36
C GLY A 73 -1.08 10.95 13.79
N PHE A 74 -0.16 10.41 14.59
CA PHE A 74 0.93 9.56 14.14
C PHE A 74 1.00 8.29 14.99
N ASP A 75 1.37 7.15 14.41
CA ASP A 75 1.59 5.93 15.18
C ASP A 75 2.76 5.09 14.62
N ILE A 76 3.30 4.22 15.46
CA ILE A 76 4.48 3.39 15.13
C ILE A 76 4.03 2.18 14.30
N GLU A 77 2.83 1.70 14.58
CA GLU A 77 2.19 0.57 13.94
C GLU A 77 2.05 0.76 12.43
N SER A 78 1.78 1.97 11.95
CA SER A 78 1.69 2.32 10.53
C SER A 78 3.01 2.09 9.78
N PHE A 79 4.17 2.27 10.45
CA PHE A 79 5.47 1.90 9.88
C PHE A 79 5.65 0.39 9.81
N ILE A 80 5.25 -0.32 10.87
CA ILE A 80 5.36 -1.78 10.99
C ILE A 80 4.45 -2.47 9.97
N PHE A 81 3.19 -2.04 9.91
CA PHE A 81 2.18 -2.47 8.96
C PHE A 81 2.67 -2.27 7.52
N SER A 82 3.07 -1.04 7.18
CA SER A 82 3.53 -0.67 5.85
C SER A 82 4.78 -1.45 5.42
N PHE A 83 5.72 -1.67 6.36
CA PHE A 83 6.89 -2.54 6.11
C PHE A 83 6.45 -3.96 5.74
N GLY A 84 5.62 -4.58 6.58
CA GLY A 84 5.19 -5.96 6.41
C GLY A 84 4.43 -6.15 5.10
N ILE A 85 3.38 -5.35 4.88
CA ILE A 85 2.48 -5.54 3.74
C ILE A 85 3.16 -5.23 2.40
N GLY A 86 4.02 -4.20 2.35
CA GLY A 86 4.77 -3.84 1.14
C GLY A 86 5.69 -4.96 0.68
N GLY A 87 6.44 -5.57 1.61
CA GLY A 87 7.31 -6.71 1.31
C GLY A 87 6.56 -7.96 0.90
N ILE A 88 5.46 -8.29 1.57
CA ILE A 88 4.65 -9.47 1.25
C ILE A 88 4.04 -9.33 -0.15
N ALA A 89 3.52 -8.15 -0.49
CA ALA A 89 2.89 -7.92 -1.79
C ALA A 89 3.85 -8.06 -2.97
N VAL A 90 5.09 -7.54 -2.86
CA VAL A 90 6.04 -7.62 -3.99
C VAL A 90 6.43 -9.06 -4.31
N VAL A 91 6.68 -9.87 -3.28
CA VAL A 91 7.07 -11.28 -3.48
C VAL A 91 5.90 -12.18 -3.84
N ALA A 92 4.67 -11.83 -3.44
CA ALA A 92 3.47 -12.52 -3.88
C ALA A 92 3.30 -12.44 -5.41
N TYR A 93 3.53 -11.27 -6.01
CA TYR A 93 3.51 -11.12 -7.47
C TYR A 93 4.57 -11.99 -8.16
N GLU A 94 5.81 -11.97 -7.67
CA GLU A 94 6.92 -12.76 -8.21
C GLU A 94 6.62 -14.27 -8.15
N TYR A 95 6.08 -14.73 -7.02
CA TYR A 95 5.73 -16.13 -6.81
C TYR A 95 4.64 -16.61 -7.77
N ILE A 96 3.58 -15.80 -7.97
CA ILE A 96 2.46 -16.13 -8.86
C ILE A 96 2.89 -16.15 -10.33
N ASN A 97 3.71 -15.18 -10.75
CA ASN A 97 4.02 -14.98 -12.18
C ASN A 97 5.37 -15.56 -12.61
N ARG A 98 6.20 -16.06 -11.68
CA ARG A 98 7.53 -16.64 -11.94
C ARG A 98 8.41 -15.74 -12.82
N VAL A 99 8.39 -14.44 -12.55
CA VAL A 99 9.09 -13.44 -13.35
C VAL A 99 10.58 -13.42 -13.03
N SER A 100 11.37 -13.01 -14.03
CA SER A 100 12.76 -12.61 -13.85
C SER A 100 12.95 -11.23 -14.44
N TYR A 101 13.90 -10.48 -13.90
CA TYR A 101 14.14 -9.09 -14.27
C TYR A 101 15.45 -8.92 -15.03
N GLU A 102 15.47 -7.97 -15.96
CA GLU A 102 16.69 -7.52 -16.62
C GLU A 102 16.78 -6.00 -16.61
N TYR A 103 18.01 -5.48 -16.71
CA TYR A 103 18.21 -4.03 -16.80
C TYR A 103 17.78 -3.52 -18.17
N MET A 104 17.06 -2.40 -18.17
CA MET A 104 16.69 -1.69 -19.39
C MET A 104 17.94 -1.10 -20.06
N LYS A 105 18.06 -1.30 -21.38
CA LYS A 105 19.18 -0.81 -22.20
C LYS A 105 19.18 0.72 -22.24
N THR A 106 20.35 1.35 -22.37
CA THR A 106 20.48 2.82 -22.34
C THR A 106 19.64 3.52 -23.41
N ASN A 107 19.58 2.97 -24.63
CA ASN A 107 18.76 3.52 -25.70
C ASN A 107 17.26 3.50 -25.40
N GLU A 108 16.76 2.45 -24.74
CA GLU A 108 15.35 2.34 -24.31
C GLU A 108 15.01 3.43 -23.29
N ARG A 109 15.94 3.76 -22.38
CA ARG A 109 15.77 4.82 -21.35
C ARG A 109 15.64 6.23 -21.93
N HIS A 110 16.15 6.46 -23.14
CA HIS A 110 16.06 7.76 -23.83
C HIS A 110 14.87 7.86 -24.80
N SER A 111 13.97 6.87 -24.79
CA SER A 111 12.74 6.94 -25.59
C SER A 111 11.83 8.10 -25.16
N SER A 112 10.93 8.52 -26.05
CA SER A 112 10.00 9.64 -25.81
C SER A 112 9.09 9.41 -24.59
N CYS A 113 8.75 8.14 -24.29
CA CYS A 113 7.95 7.76 -23.13
C CYS A 113 8.62 8.13 -21.80
N HIS A 114 9.96 8.14 -21.73
CA HIS A 114 10.71 8.49 -20.52
C HIS A 114 11.05 9.98 -20.41
N ARG A 115 10.63 10.82 -21.36
CA ARG A 115 10.84 12.27 -21.28
C ARG A 115 10.30 12.85 -19.96
N TYR A 116 9.20 12.27 -19.46
CA TYR A 116 8.53 12.68 -18.23
C TYR A 116 8.68 11.64 -17.11
N HIS A 117 9.74 10.83 -17.12
CA HIS A 117 9.96 9.72 -16.16
C HIS A 117 9.86 10.15 -14.69
N VAL A 118 10.54 11.23 -14.32
CA VAL A 118 10.49 11.77 -12.95
C VAL A 118 9.10 12.28 -12.61
N LEU A 119 8.44 12.97 -13.54
CA LEU A 119 7.07 13.44 -13.35
C LEU A 119 6.09 12.27 -13.20
N SER A 120 6.31 11.17 -13.90
CA SER A 120 5.53 9.95 -13.76
C SER A 120 5.64 9.36 -12.36
N ILE A 121 6.86 9.28 -11.78
CA ILE A 121 7.07 8.79 -10.41
C ILE A 121 6.43 9.73 -9.39
N LEU A 122 6.61 11.04 -9.57
CA LEU A 122 6.13 12.06 -8.62
C LEU A 122 4.65 12.42 -8.81
N SER A 123 3.98 11.88 -9.83
CA SER A 123 2.60 12.23 -10.18
C SER A 123 1.63 11.99 -9.02
N ALA A 124 1.64 10.80 -8.42
CA ALA A 124 0.75 10.49 -7.29
C ALA A 124 0.98 11.41 -6.08
N PRO A 125 2.20 11.57 -5.51
CA PRO A 125 2.38 12.47 -4.38
C PRO A 125 2.03 13.93 -4.73
N LEU A 126 2.36 14.40 -5.94
CA LEU A 126 2.01 15.76 -6.36
C LEU A 126 0.48 15.96 -6.44
N ILE A 127 -0.25 15.03 -7.06
CA ILE A 127 -1.70 15.09 -7.15
C ILE A 127 -2.34 14.99 -5.77
N PHE A 128 -1.83 14.12 -4.90
CA PHE A 128 -2.30 14.00 -3.52
C PHE A 128 -2.21 15.34 -2.79
N PHE A 129 -1.04 16.00 -2.81
CA PHE A 129 -0.88 17.30 -2.14
C PHE A 129 -1.73 18.39 -2.77
N VAL A 130 -1.87 18.42 -4.10
CA VAL A 130 -2.78 19.35 -4.77
C VAL A 130 -4.22 19.15 -4.28
N LEU A 131 -4.72 17.91 -4.27
CA LEU A 131 -6.08 17.62 -3.81
C LEU A 131 -6.26 17.91 -2.31
N PHE A 132 -5.28 17.53 -1.49
CA PHE A 132 -5.31 17.73 -0.04
C PHE A 132 -5.38 19.21 0.35
N PHE A 133 -4.62 20.09 -0.33
CA PHE A 133 -4.63 21.52 -0.02
C PHE A 133 -5.68 22.34 -0.79
N ALA A 134 -6.10 21.89 -1.98
CA ALA A 134 -7.04 22.64 -2.82
C ALA A 134 -8.51 22.23 -2.64
N THR A 135 -8.80 21.14 -1.95
CA THR A 135 -10.16 20.61 -1.80
C THR A 135 -10.48 20.26 -0.35
N SER A 136 -11.75 20.05 -0.04
CA SER A 136 -12.21 19.54 1.25
C SER A 136 -12.47 18.03 1.23
N LEU A 137 -11.89 17.29 0.27
CA LEU A 137 -12.05 15.84 0.19
C LEU A 137 -11.42 15.16 1.40
N ASN A 138 -12.06 14.09 1.88
CA ASN A 138 -11.42 13.21 2.84
C ASN A 138 -10.08 12.71 2.24
N PRO A 139 -8.98 12.74 3.00
CA PRO A 139 -7.65 12.32 2.55
C PRO A 139 -7.61 10.96 1.83
N ILE A 140 -8.47 10.00 2.20
CA ILE A 140 -8.54 8.71 1.52
C ILE A 140 -8.96 8.83 0.05
N TYR A 141 -9.92 9.69 -0.28
CA TYR A 141 -10.34 9.93 -1.66
C TYR A 141 -9.24 10.62 -2.46
N SER A 142 -8.56 11.61 -1.84
CA SER A 142 -7.40 12.26 -2.44
C SER A 142 -6.30 11.26 -2.76
N ALA A 143 -6.04 10.31 -1.87
CA ALA A 143 -5.06 9.23 -2.08
C ALA A 143 -5.48 8.29 -3.21
N ILE A 144 -6.73 7.80 -3.22
CA ILE A 144 -7.25 6.92 -4.26
C ILE A 144 -7.14 7.58 -5.64
N ILE A 145 -7.63 8.83 -5.78
CA ILE A 145 -7.58 9.57 -7.04
C ILE A 145 -6.14 9.77 -7.49
N ALA A 146 -5.26 10.19 -6.59
CA ALA A 146 -3.85 10.41 -6.87
C ALA A 146 -3.14 9.13 -7.33
N MET A 147 -3.38 8.01 -6.68
CA MET A 147 -2.78 6.72 -7.02
C MET A 147 -3.30 6.15 -8.34
N ILE A 148 -4.60 6.32 -8.65
CA ILE A 148 -5.15 5.91 -9.95
C ILE A 148 -4.56 6.75 -11.08
N ILE A 149 -4.57 8.08 -10.96
CA ILE A 149 -4.01 8.96 -12.01
C ILE A 149 -2.50 8.74 -12.14
N GLY A 150 -1.79 8.64 -11.02
CA GLY A 150 -0.35 8.37 -11.04
C GLY A 150 -0.01 6.98 -11.57
N GLY A 151 -0.87 5.99 -11.33
CA GLY A 151 -0.78 4.67 -11.93
C GLY A 151 -0.95 4.72 -13.45
N PHE A 152 -1.88 5.52 -13.96
CA PHE A 152 -1.98 5.73 -15.42
C PHE A 152 -0.76 6.48 -15.97
N ALA A 153 -0.23 7.48 -15.27
CA ALA A 153 1.01 8.15 -15.67
C ALA A 153 2.18 7.13 -15.75
N ALA A 154 2.32 6.28 -14.74
CA ALA A 154 3.28 5.19 -14.70
C ALA A 154 3.08 4.20 -15.85
N TRP A 155 1.83 3.83 -16.16
CA TRP A 155 1.51 2.97 -17.30
C TRP A 155 1.95 3.61 -18.62
N TYR A 156 1.64 4.89 -18.86
CA TYR A 156 2.01 5.57 -20.10
C TYR A 156 3.54 5.68 -20.25
N CYS A 157 4.27 5.88 -19.15
CA CYS A 157 5.72 5.93 -19.15
C CYS A 157 6.38 4.53 -19.25
N ARG A 158 5.77 3.51 -18.63
CA ARG A 158 6.23 2.12 -18.51
C ARG A 158 5.18 1.12 -19.00
N PRO A 159 4.86 1.11 -20.31
CA PRO A 159 3.86 0.19 -20.86
C PRO A 159 4.29 -1.28 -20.76
N ASP A 160 5.60 -1.55 -20.58
CA ASP A 160 6.14 -2.88 -20.30
C ASP A 160 5.68 -3.44 -18.94
N LEU A 161 5.31 -2.59 -17.99
CA LEU A 161 4.86 -2.98 -16.65
C LEU A 161 3.34 -3.12 -16.52
N LYS A 162 2.54 -2.79 -17.55
CA LYS A 162 1.07 -2.75 -17.46
C LYS A 162 0.44 -4.03 -16.88
N LYS A 163 0.95 -5.20 -17.28
CA LYS A 163 0.45 -6.49 -16.79
C LYS A 163 0.80 -6.67 -15.31
N LYS A 164 2.03 -6.29 -14.91
CA LYS A 164 2.46 -6.31 -13.50
C LYS A 164 1.55 -5.43 -12.66
N MET A 165 1.29 -4.21 -13.12
CA MET A 165 0.46 -3.23 -12.40
C MET A 165 -0.96 -3.75 -12.16
N ILE A 166 -1.64 -4.26 -13.19
CA ILE A 166 -3.00 -4.79 -13.05
C ILE A 166 -3.04 -6.02 -12.14
N VAL A 167 -2.14 -6.99 -12.34
CA VAL A 167 -2.11 -8.19 -11.51
C VAL A 167 -1.80 -7.82 -10.06
N SER A 168 -0.88 -6.88 -9.83
CA SER A 168 -0.51 -6.44 -8.48
C SER A 168 -1.61 -5.65 -7.79
N ALA A 169 -2.45 -4.92 -8.52
CA ALA A 169 -3.65 -4.28 -7.98
C ALA A 169 -4.59 -5.32 -7.34
N PHE A 170 -4.85 -6.43 -8.04
CA PHE A 170 -5.69 -7.52 -7.53
C PHE A 170 -5.00 -8.35 -6.44
N VAL A 171 -3.68 -8.59 -6.55
CA VAL A 171 -2.92 -9.31 -5.51
C VAL A 171 -2.91 -8.51 -4.21
N PHE A 172 -2.62 -7.21 -4.28
CA PHE A 172 -2.64 -6.35 -3.10
C PHE A 172 -4.05 -6.26 -2.51
N LEU A 173 -5.08 -6.03 -3.34
CA LEU A 173 -6.47 -6.07 -2.92
C LEU A 173 -6.81 -7.38 -2.18
N GLY A 174 -6.40 -8.54 -2.72
CA GLY A 174 -6.66 -9.83 -2.08
C GLY A 174 -5.96 -10.00 -0.73
N ILE A 175 -4.69 -9.59 -0.63
CA ILE A 175 -3.93 -9.62 0.64
C ILE A 175 -4.58 -8.70 1.67
N TYR A 176 -4.94 -7.49 1.25
CA TYR A 176 -5.54 -6.46 2.10
C TYR A 176 -6.95 -6.86 2.55
N PHE A 177 -7.75 -7.43 1.65
CA PHE A 177 -9.06 -8.01 1.98
C PHE A 177 -8.93 -9.14 3.00
N ALA A 178 -7.98 -10.07 2.80
CA ALA A 178 -7.74 -11.15 3.76
C ALA A 178 -7.31 -10.61 5.13
N TYR A 179 -6.43 -9.60 5.16
CA TYR A 179 -6.04 -8.91 6.39
C TYR A 179 -7.27 -8.38 7.14
N PHE A 180 -8.13 -7.62 6.47
CA PHE A 180 -9.34 -7.07 7.08
C PHE A 180 -10.36 -8.13 7.52
N VAL A 181 -10.60 -9.17 6.72
CA VAL A 181 -11.52 -10.24 7.13
C VAL A 181 -11.03 -10.93 8.40
N THR A 182 -9.72 -11.13 8.56
CA THR A 182 -9.19 -11.74 9.80
C THR A 182 -9.37 -10.86 11.03
N ILE A 183 -9.17 -9.54 10.92
CA ILE A 183 -9.37 -8.64 12.07
C ILE A 183 -10.85 -8.51 12.44
N ILE A 184 -11.74 -8.40 11.44
CA ILE A 184 -13.19 -8.32 11.67
C ILE A 184 -13.73 -9.61 12.29
N ALA A 185 -13.22 -10.77 11.87
CA ALA A 185 -13.62 -12.06 12.42
C ALA A 185 -13.25 -12.21 13.91
N LEU A 186 -12.13 -11.61 14.35
CA LEU A 186 -11.65 -11.69 15.73
C LEU A 186 -12.14 -10.53 16.61
N TYR A 187 -12.39 -9.36 16.02
CA TYR A 187 -12.94 -8.18 16.68
C TYR A 187 -14.14 -7.63 15.87
N PRO A 188 -15.32 -8.25 15.99
CA PRO A 188 -16.53 -7.73 15.38
C PRO A 188 -16.82 -6.31 15.88
N GLY A 189 -17.11 -5.38 14.96
CA GLY A 189 -17.32 -3.96 15.30
C GLY A 189 -16.04 -3.10 15.29
N TYR A 190 -14.87 -3.68 15.03
CA TYR A 190 -13.60 -2.93 15.02
C TYR A 190 -13.60 -1.81 13.98
N VAL A 191 -14.09 -2.10 12.78
CA VAL A 191 -14.09 -1.11 11.68
C VAL A 191 -14.98 0.08 12.03
N GLU A 192 -16.16 -0.19 12.55
CA GLU A 192 -17.15 0.82 12.92
C GLU A 192 -16.69 1.72 14.08
N GLN A 193 -15.77 1.22 14.91
CA GLN A 193 -15.18 1.98 16.02
C GLN A 193 -13.98 2.84 15.57
N VAL A 194 -13.20 2.36 14.61
CA VAL A 194 -11.91 2.96 14.24
C VAL A 194 -12.01 3.85 13.00
N TRP A 195 -12.82 3.49 12.01
CA TRP A 195 -13.02 4.28 10.80
C TRP A 195 -14.13 5.29 10.99
N ASN A 196 -13.91 6.51 10.50
CA ASN A 196 -14.92 7.55 10.50
C ASN A 196 -15.90 7.35 9.34
N LEU A 197 -16.83 6.40 9.47
CA LEU A 197 -17.76 6.02 8.40
C LEU A 197 -18.64 7.19 7.91
N GLU A 198 -18.91 8.19 8.76
CA GLU A 198 -19.64 9.41 8.37
C GLU A 198 -18.85 10.30 7.41
N ALA A 199 -17.52 10.25 7.48
CA ALA A 199 -16.63 10.95 6.55
C ALA A 199 -16.33 10.14 5.28
N LEU A 200 -16.87 8.91 5.19
CA LEU A 200 -16.77 7.99 4.06
C LEU A 200 -18.13 7.83 3.38
N SER A 201 -18.24 6.94 2.39
CA SER A 201 -19.54 6.62 1.76
C SER A 201 -20.50 5.84 2.67
N GLY A 202 -19.98 5.26 3.76
CA GLY A 202 -20.71 4.34 4.64
C GLY A 202 -20.99 2.97 4.02
N LEU A 203 -20.52 2.69 2.79
CA LEU A 203 -20.71 1.41 2.14
C LEU A 203 -19.69 0.38 2.65
N LEU A 204 -20.19 -0.74 3.18
CA LEU A 204 -19.37 -1.83 3.69
C LEU A 204 -19.50 -3.08 2.81
N PHE A 205 -18.36 -3.70 2.50
CA PHE A 205 -18.29 -5.01 1.83
C PHE A 205 -17.60 -6.00 2.77
N PHE A 206 -18.33 -7.02 3.26
CA PHE A 206 -17.86 -7.93 4.32
C PHE A 206 -17.37 -7.19 5.59
N GLY A 207 -17.99 -6.05 5.92
CA GLY A 207 -17.58 -5.21 7.05
C GLY A 207 -16.40 -4.28 6.78
N ILE A 208 -15.88 -4.26 5.55
CA ILE A 208 -14.74 -3.43 5.13
C ILE A 208 -15.27 -2.19 4.40
N PRO A 209 -14.81 -0.96 4.70
CA PRO A 209 -15.18 0.22 3.93
C PRO A 209 -14.82 0.06 2.46
N LEU A 210 -15.71 0.48 1.56
CA LEU A 210 -15.44 0.43 0.12
C LEU A 210 -14.15 1.17 -0.24
N GLU A 211 -13.88 2.29 0.45
CA GLU A 211 -12.69 3.12 0.28
C GLU A 211 -11.39 2.36 0.60
N GLU A 212 -11.39 1.46 1.58
CA GLU A 212 -10.23 0.62 1.89
C GLU A 212 -9.91 -0.35 0.73
N LEU A 213 -10.94 -0.89 0.08
CA LEU A 213 -10.77 -1.77 -1.08
C LEU A 213 -10.28 -0.99 -2.30
N LEU A 214 -10.80 0.22 -2.51
CA LEU A 214 -10.34 1.12 -3.58
C LEU A 214 -8.91 1.60 -3.33
N PHE A 215 -8.56 1.90 -2.08
CA PHE A 215 -7.21 2.24 -1.66
C PHE A 215 -6.26 1.07 -1.94
N ALA A 216 -6.60 -0.14 -1.51
CA ALA A 216 -5.79 -1.32 -1.74
C ALA A 216 -5.55 -1.59 -3.24
N PHE A 217 -6.61 -1.52 -4.05
CA PHE A 217 -6.51 -1.69 -5.49
C PHE A 217 -5.61 -0.63 -6.13
N SER A 218 -5.85 0.65 -5.84
CA SER A 218 -5.10 1.77 -6.41
C SER A 218 -3.64 1.79 -5.97
N PHE A 219 -3.37 1.44 -4.70
CA PHE A 219 -2.01 1.28 -4.18
C PHE A 219 -1.27 0.17 -4.91
N GLY A 220 -1.85 -1.03 -5.01
CA GLY A 220 -1.24 -2.14 -5.75
C GLY A 220 -1.01 -1.83 -7.23
N PHE A 221 -1.89 -1.03 -7.84
CA PHE A 221 -1.78 -0.60 -9.23
C PHE A 221 -0.53 0.25 -9.49
N ILE A 222 -0.27 1.27 -8.65
CA ILE A 222 0.88 2.16 -8.84
C ILE A 222 2.16 1.64 -8.18
N TRP A 223 2.09 1.22 -6.91
CA TRP A 223 3.25 0.93 -6.07
C TRP A 223 4.09 -0.21 -6.62
N SER A 224 3.42 -1.21 -7.22
CA SER A 224 4.07 -2.36 -7.85
C SER A 224 5.01 -2.01 -9.01
N SER A 225 4.87 -0.83 -9.60
CA SER A 225 5.74 -0.36 -10.68
C SER A 225 6.95 0.44 -10.20
N ILE A 226 6.89 1.04 -9.01
CA ILE A 226 7.84 2.07 -8.55
C ILE A 226 9.26 1.52 -8.44
N TYR A 227 9.41 0.29 -7.93
CA TYR A 227 10.72 -0.35 -7.82
C TYR A 227 11.43 -0.45 -9.17
N GLU A 228 10.76 -1.01 -10.18
CA GLU A 228 11.27 -1.10 -11.55
C GLU A 228 11.41 0.26 -12.23
N HIS A 229 10.57 1.22 -11.88
CA HIS A 229 10.63 2.59 -12.39
C HIS A 229 11.92 3.28 -11.96
N ILE A 230 12.30 3.16 -10.69
CA ILE A 230 13.50 3.78 -10.10
C ILE A 230 14.76 3.03 -10.50
N THR A 231 14.71 1.70 -10.50
CA THR A 231 15.89 0.86 -10.76
C THR A 231 16.16 0.57 -12.23
N TRP A 232 15.31 1.07 -13.13
CA TRP A 232 15.39 0.82 -14.58
C TRP A 232 15.44 -0.67 -14.94
N ARG A 233 14.60 -1.46 -14.27
CA ARG A 233 14.44 -2.90 -14.52
C ARG A 233 13.18 -3.15 -15.35
N LYS A 234 13.20 -4.17 -16.21
CA LYS A 234 12.02 -4.64 -16.95
C LYS A 234 11.86 -6.15 -16.77
N ILE A 235 10.64 -6.64 -16.94
CA ILE A 235 10.37 -8.08 -16.91
C ILE A 235 11.00 -8.71 -18.15
N LYS A 236 11.86 -9.71 -17.93
CA LYS A 236 12.49 -10.46 -19.01
C LYS A 236 11.43 -11.22 -19.80
N GLN A 237 11.35 -10.95 -21.08
CA GLN A 237 10.48 -11.72 -21.99
C GLN A 237 11.12 -13.09 -22.21
N THR A 238 10.35 -14.15 -22.00
CA THR A 238 10.75 -15.54 -22.27
C THR A 238 10.46 -15.88 -23.72
#